data_AF-A0A9P0FK50-F1
#
_entry.id   AF-A0A9P0FK50-F1
#
_cell.length_a   1.000
_cell.length_b   1.000
_cell.length_c   1.000
_cell.angle_alpha   90.00
_cell.angle_beta   90.00
_cell.angle_gamma   90.00
#
_symmetry.space_group_name_H-M   'P 1'
#
loop_
_entity.id
_entity.type
_entity.pdbx_description
1 polymer ?
#
loop_
_entity_poly.entity_id
_entity_poly.type
_entity_poly.pdbx_seq_one_letter_code
_entity_poly.pdbx_strand_id
1 'polypeptide(L)'
;MSGEEAHIFVDLHTEYFDYETLIVLDYSGLVFESLLVILYTFFTNKHREICAQFTHLCFQGPGRNLKSYFCHVFVPCAIYILLQAFVLSLMSSEGYKTHGIFFLEFTYEFYFYIQIVSVLRSIHQAYKDLDGLIKKNCNIMIKELTKELIKMERIIRVNENYVADFNTIFGWPLFLFLCSSLTNVLGCINVSLVQYYSTKFAFDSRKISIQCAFALVYLTSLLVIVNLCDKIEKATDKVAKLCYSYQENFAAFPNVREELFILARCAKNHKPSFTAGFYTFNRPTLTSLLVIVNLCDNIEKATDKIAKLCYNYQENFASFPNVREELFILARCAKNHKPSFTAGFYTFNRPTLTSLLVIANLCDKIEKATDKIAKLCYSYQESFAAFPNVREELFILARCAKNQKPSFTAGFYTFNRPTLVGLLAGTISYTIIIVQFNINKN
;
A
#
# COMPACT_ATOMS: atom_id res chain seq x y z
N MET A 1 34.42 38.00 10.71
CA MET A 1 34.41 36.81 11.58
C MET A 1 35.70 36.82 12.34
N SER A 2 35.61 36.99 13.66
CA SER A 2 36.76 36.91 14.57
C SER A 2 37.25 35.46 14.63
N GLY A 3 38.53 35.26 14.95
CA GLY A 3 39.17 33.93 14.99
C GLY A 3 38.51 32.94 15.96
N GLU A 4 37.72 33.40 16.92
CA GLU A 4 36.97 32.54 17.85
C GLU A 4 35.73 31.89 17.22
N GLU A 5 35.05 32.55 16.27
CA GLU A 5 33.91 31.95 15.55
C GLU A 5 34.35 30.83 14.59
N ALA A 6 35.60 30.87 14.12
CA ALA A 6 36.17 29.84 13.26
C ALA A 6 36.53 28.56 14.04
N HIS A 7 36.96 28.67 15.29
CA HIS A 7 37.29 27.51 16.13
C HIS A 7 36.06 26.73 16.58
N ILE A 8 34.98 27.42 16.97
CA ILE A 8 33.70 26.77 17.32
C ILE A 8 33.10 26.03 16.11
N PHE A 9 33.29 26.56 14.90
CA PHE A 9 32.78 25.92 13.66
C PHE A 9 33.59 24.70 13.23
N VAL A 10 34.88 24.63 13.60
CA VAL A 10 35.74 23.46 13.33
C VAL A 10 35.47 22.35 14.34
N ASP A 11 35.32 22.68 15.63
CA ASP A 11 35.07 21.68 16.68
C ASP A 11 33.70 20.98 16.52
N LEU A 12 32.64 21.72 16.12
CA LEU A 12 31.32 21.16 15.76
C LEU A 12 31.35 20.25 14.54
N HIS A 13 32.33 20.43 13.64
CA HIS A 13 32.47 19.61 12.44
C HIS A 13 33.22 18.29 12.71
N THR A 14 34.12 18.27 13.70
CA THR A 14 34.84 17.06 14.13
C THR A 14 33.97 16.11 14.96
N GLU A 15 33.04 16.61 15.77
CA GLU A 15 32.04 15.75 16.45
C GLU A 15 31.06 15.08 15.48
N TYR A 16 30.80 15.69 14.32
CA TYR A 16 29.98 15.08 13.26
C TYR A 16 30.69 13.95 12.50
N PHE A 17 32.02 13.87 12.57
CA PHE A 17 32.79 12.83 11.88
C PHE A 17 32.87 11.51 12.66
N ASP A 18 32.66 11.53 13.98
CA ASP A 18 32.61 10.31 14.80
C ASP A 18 31.25 9.59 14.71
N TYR A 19 30.22 10.28 14.21
CA TYR A 19 28.89 9.70 13.94
C TYR A 19 28.91 8.62 12.85
N GLU A 20 29.73 8.75 11.80
CA GLU A 20 29.83 7.72 10.75
C GLU A 20 30.37 6.39 11.30
N THR A 21 31.23 6.44 12.32
CA THR A 21 31.86 5.25 12.92
C THR A 21 30.91 4.54 13.89
N LEU A 22 30.12 5.31 14.65
CA LEU A 22 29.04 4.78 15.51
C LEU A 22 27.92 4.14 14.67
N ILE A 23 27.59 4.74 13.52
CA ILE A 23 26.62 4.21 12.55
C ILE A 23 27.11 2.85 12.00
N VAL A 24 28.38 2.74 11.60
CA VAL A 24 28.91 1.50 10.99
C VAL A 24 28.90 0.29 11.94
N LEU A 25 29.07 0.50 13.26
CA LEU A 25 29.04 -0.58 14.25
C LEU A 25 27.62 -1.13 14.47
N ASP A 26 26.59 -0.28 14.48
CA ASP A 26 25.18 -0.68 14.68
C ASP A 26 24.61 -1.42 13.45
N TYR A 27 25.04 -1.03 12.25
CA TYR A 27 24.62 -1.65 10.99
C TYR A 27 25.15 -3.09 10.81
N SER A 28 26.29 -3.45 11.41
CA SER A 28 26.83 -4.82 11.32
C SER A 28 25.96 -5.85 12.05
N GLY A 29 25.39 -5.47 13.19
CA GLY A 29 24.38 -6.25 13.91
C GLY A 29 23.07 -6.34 13.12
N LEU A 30 22.63 -5.23 12.53
CA LEU A 30 21.40 -5.18 11.72
C LEU A 30 21.48 -6.05 10.46
N VAL A 31 22.64 -6.11 9.80
CA VAL A 31 22.88 -6.98 8.64
C VAL A 31 22.87 -8.46 9.06
N PHE A 32 23.47 -8.81 10.19
CA PHE A 32 23.45 -10.17 10.72
C PHE A 32 22.05 -10.60 11.15
N GLU A 33 21.28 -9.71 11.80
CA GLU A 33 19.89 -9.95 12.15
C GLU A 33 18.99 -10.01 10.91
N SER A 34 19.23 -9.17 9.89
CA SER A 34 18.50 -9.24 8.62
C SER A 34 18.79 -10.55 7.90
N LEU A 35 20.05 -11.00 7.85
CA LEU A 35 20.42 -12.31 7.32
C LEU A 35 19.80 -13.46 8.13
N LEU A 36 19.79 -13.37 9.45
CA LEU A 36 19.13 -14.35 10.32
C LEU A 36 17.63 -14.36 10.13
N VAL A 37 16.96 -13.22 9.95
CA VAL A 37 15.53 -13.12 9.66
C VAL A 37 15.24 -13.65 8.26
N ILE A 38 16.07 -13.35 7.26
CA ILE A 38 15.92 -13.89 5.89
C ILE A 38 16.09 -15.41 5.90
N LEU A 39 17.15 -15.91 6.54
CA LEU A 39 17.39 -17.35 6.71
C LEU A 39 16.27 -17.99 7.52
N TYR A 40 15.89 -17.41 8.66
CA TYR A 40 14.78 -17.90 9.49
C TYR A 40 13.47 -17.94 8.70
N THR A 41 13.15 -16.90 7.92
CA THR A 41 11.96 -16.84 7.07
C THR A 41 11.99 -17.95 6.02
N PHE A 42 13.14 -18.16 5.36
CA PHE A 42 13.36 -19.27 4.41
C PHE A 42 13.28 -20.66 5.06
N PHE A 43 13.74 -20.79 6.31
CA PHE A 43 13.82 -22.05 7.04
C PHE A 43 12.60 -22.32 7.93
N THR A 44 11.66 -21.38 8.06
CA THR A 44 10.40 -21.65 8.74
C THR A 44 9.66 -22.78 8.01
N ASN A 45 9.09 -23.69 8.80
CA ASN A 45 8.30 -24.81 8.27
C ASN A 45 7.20 -24.32 7.33
N LYS A 46 6.65 -23.12 7.58
CA LYS A 46 5.60 -22.53 6.76
C LYS A 46 6.11 -22.20 5.36
N HIS A 47 7.26 -21.54 5.19
CA HIS A 47 7.81 -21.25 3.86
C HIS A 47 8.15 -22.52 3.08
N ARG A 48 8.67 -23.56 3.75
CA ARG A 48 8.86 -24.88 3.12
C ARG A 48 7.56 -25.53 2.70
N GLU A 49 6.55 -25.50 3.56
CA GLU A 49 5.22 -26.03 3.28
C GLU A 49 4.57 -25.30 2.11
N ILE A 50 4.76 -23.99 2.00
CA ILE A 50 4.32 -23.16 0.88
C ILE A 50 5.08 -23.50 -0.39
N CYS A 51 6.41 -23.60 -0.37
CA CYS A 51 7.17 -24.04 -1.52
C CYS A 51 6.74 -25.45 -1.95
N ALA A 52 6.45 -26.35 -1.01
CA ALA A 52 5.96 -27.70 -1.28
C ALA A 52 4.54 -27.68 -1.86
N GLN A 53 3.63 -26.86 -1.34
CA GLN A 53 2.27 -26.67 -1.85
C GLN A 53 2.28 -26.02 -3.23
N PHE A 54 3.09 -24.98 -3.46
CA PHE A 54 3.33 -24.37 -4.79
C PHE A 54 3.94 -25.35 -5.78
N THR A 55 4.89 -26.16 -5.33
CA THR A 55 5.48 -27.21 -6.15
C THR A 55 4.41 -28.24 -6.52
N HIS A 56 3.67 -28.75 -5.53
CA HIS A 56 2.57 -29.70 -5.72
C HIS A 56 1.47 -29.18 -6.66
N LEU A 57 1.20 -27.88 -6.63
CA LEU A 57 0.30 -27.20 -7.54
C LEU A 57 0.77 -27.07 -8.98
N CYS A 58 2.04 -26.70 -9.13
CA CYS A 58 2.69 -26.71 -10.41
C CYS A 58 2.68 -28.13 -11.01
N PHE A 59 2.65 -29.17 -10.17
CA PHE A 59 2.51 -30.57 -10.57
C PHE A 59 1.07 -31.01 -10.91
N GLN A 60 0.02 -30.44 -10.30
CA GLN A 60 -1.37 -30.93 -10.49
C GLN A 60 -2.20 -30.18 -11.55
N GLY A 61 -1.76 -29.03 -12.06
CA GLY A 61 -2.50 -28.27 -13.06
C GLY A 61 -2.44 -28.87 -14.49
N PRO A 62 -3.56 -28.94 -15.24
CA PRO A 62 -3.55 -29.43 -16.62
C PRO A 62 -2.77 -28.47 -17.53
N GLY A 63 -1.66 -28.97 -18.10
CA GLY A 63 -0.86 -28.24 -19.09
C GLY A 63 0.36 -27.48 -18.56
N ARG A 64 0.91 -27.82 -17.38
CA ARG A 64 2.06 -27.08 -16.84
C ARG A 64 3.43 -27.72 -17.09
N ASN A 65 4.31 -26.85 -17.56
CA ASN A 65 5.70 -27.09 -17.91
C ASN A 65 6.53 -26.84 -16.64
N LEU A 66 7.01 -27.91 -15.98
CA LEU A 66 7.86 -27.82 -14.77
C LEU A 66 9.02 -26.81 -14.93
N LYS A 67 9.50 -26.70 -16.17
CA LYS A 67 10.49 -25.71 -16.60
C LYS A 67 10.11 -24.27 -16.25
N SER A 68 8.85 -23.87 -16.40
CA SER A 68 8.42 -22.48 -16.15
C SER A 68 8.49 -22.13 -14.67
N TYR A 69 8.02 -23.00 -13.76
CA TYR A 69 8.13 -22.74 -12.32
C TYR A 69 9.59 -22.75 -11.85
N PHE A 70 10.37 -23.74 -12.28
CA PHE A 70 11.79 -23.80 -11.94
C PHE A 70 12.54 -22.55 -12.43
N CYS A 71 12.23 -22.09 -13.65
CA CYS A 71 12.82 -20.88 -14.21
C CYS A 71 12.34 -19.59 -13.51
N HIS A 72 11.12 -19.54 -12.98
CA HIS A 72 10.57 -18.32 -12.35
C HIS A 72 10.84 -18.21 -10.84
N VAL A 73 11.21 -19.30 -10.17
CA VAL A 73 11.47 -19.30 -8.72
C VAL A 73 12.92 -19.67 -8.42
N PHE A 74 13.40 -20.81 -8.90
CA PHE A 74 14.75 -21.29 -8.56
C PHE A 74 15.85 -20.46 -9.19
N VAL A 75 15.69 -20.03 -10.45
CA VAL A 75 16.71 -19.21 -11.13
C VAL A 75 16.89 -17.86 -10.42
N PRO A 76 15.83 -17.10 -10.09
CA PRO A 76 15.96 -15.89 -9.27
C PRO A 76 16.55 -16.13 -7.89
N CYS A 77 16.21 -17.23 -7.21
CA CYS A 77 16.83 -17.59 -5.92
C CYS A 77 18.33 -17.82 -6.06
N ALA A 78 18.76 -18.61 -7.07
CA ALA A 78 20.16 -18.90 -7.29
C ALA A 78 20.95 -17.62 -7.64
N ILE A 79 20.38 -16.78 -8.51
CA ILE A 79 20.97 -15.47 -8.84
C ILE A 79 21.08 -14.60 -7.58
N TYR A 80 20.03 -14.55 -6.75
CA TYR A 80 20.04 -13.78 -5.50
C TYR A 80 21.13 -14.27 -4.54
N ILE A 81 21.26 -15.58 -4.33
CA ILE A 81 22.30 -16.15 -3.46
C ILE A 81 23.70 -15.81 -3.98
N LEU A 82 23.93 -15.94 -5.28
CA LEU A 82 25.22 -15.59 -5.91
C LEU A 82 25.51 -14.09 -5.78
N LEU A 83 24.50 -13.24 -5.97
CA LEU A 83 24.62 -11.80 -5.86
C LEU A 83 24.94 -11.38 -4.42
N GLN A 84 24.29 -11.99 -3.44
CA GLN A 84 24.56 -11.77 -2.01
C GLN A 84 25.97 -12.20 -1.63
N ALA A 85 26.44 -13.37 -2.09
CA ALA A 85 27.80 -13.82 -1.85
C ALA A 85 28.85 -12.87 -2.47
N PHE A 86 28.56 -12.32 -3.66
CA PHE A 86 29.41 -11.32 -4.30
C PHE A 86 29.44 -9.99 -3.53
N VAL A 87 28.30 -9.55 -3.00
CA VAL A 87 28.23 -8.29 -2.24
C VAL A 87 28.95 -8.42 -0.90
N LEU A 88 28.78 -9.56 -0.23
CA LEU A 88 29.52 -9.86 0.99
C LEU A 88 31.04 -9.90 0.75
N SER A 89 31.50 -10.39 -0.41
CA SER A 89 32.93 -10.37 -0.74
C SER A 89 33.43 -8.93 -0.98
N LEU A 90 32.64 -8.06 -1.61
CA LEU A 90 32.97 -6.64 -1.75
C LEU A 90 33.01 -5.91 -0.41
N MET A 91 32.09 -6.24 0.51
CA MET A 91 32.04 -5.66 1.86
C MET A 91 33.24 -5.98 2.74
N SER A 92 34.06 -6.98 2.37
CA SER A 92 35.33 -7.26 3.07
C SER A 92 36.35 -6.11 2.93
N SER A 93 36.17 -5.23 1.95
CA SER A 93 36.99 -4.03 1.78
C SER A 93 36.37 -2.81 2.45
N GLU A 94 37.15 -2.07 3.25
CA GLU A 94 36.64 -0.99 4.10
C GLU A 94 35.90 0.12 3.35
N GLY A 95 36.32 0.44 2.12
CA GLY A 95 35.70 1.48 1.30
C GLY A 95 34.27 1.18 0.81
N TYR A 96 33.80 -0.07 0.93
CA TYR A 96 32.52 -0.50 0.36
C TYR A 96 31.50 -0.95 1.41
N LYS A 97 31.80 -0.87 2.71
CA LYS A 97 30.90 -1.35 3.77
C LYS A 97 29.52 -0.70 3.72
N THR A 98 29.44 0.62 3.66
CA THR A 98 28.16 1.35 3.59
C THR A 98 27.40 1.09 2.30
N HIS A 99 28.10 1.08 1.16
CA HIS A 99 27.47 0.83 -0.16
C HIS A 99 26.98 -0.62 -0.30
N GLY A 100 27.70 -1.57 0.31
CA GLY A 100 27.33 -2.98 0.32
C GLY A 100 26.01 -3.23 1.03
N ILE A 101 25.76 -2.56 2.17
CA ILE A 101 24.50 -2.72 2.92
C ILE A 101 23.30 -2.24 2.09
N PHE A 102 23.37 -1.04 1.51
CA PHE A 102 22.31 -0.54 0.63
C PHE A 102 22.05 -1.50 -0.55
N PHE A 103 23.11 -2.09 -1.10
CA PHE A 103 22.97 -3.05 -2.18
C PHE A 103 22.35 -4.38 -1.71
N LEU A 104 22.68 -4.87 -0.50
CA LEU A 104 22.04 -6.05 0.09
C LEU A 104 20.53 -5.83 0.28
N GLU A 105 20.14 -4.67 0.82
CA GLU A 105 18.74 -4.29 1.02
C GLU A 105 17.99 -4.23 -0.32
N PHE A 106 18.55 -3.51 -1.30
CA PHE A 106 17.97 -3.39 -2.63
C PHE A 106 17.79 -4.75 -3.32
N THR A 107 18.80 -5.62 -3.23
CA THR A 107 18.74 -6.94 -3.87
C THR A 107 17.73 -7.85 -3.19
N TYR A 108 17.56 -7.75 -1.87
CA TYR A 108 16.53 -8.47 -1.14
C TYR A 108 15.13 -8.02 -1.55
N GLU A 109 14.89 -6.71 -1.59
CA GLU A 109 13.61 -6.15 -2.02
C GLU A 109 13.28 -6.52 -3.48
N PHE A 110 14.28 -6.52 -4.37
CA PHE A 110 14.12 -6.95 -5.75
C PHE A 110 13.80 -8.44 -5.87
N TYR A 111 14.48 -9.28 -5.10
CA TYR A 111 14.18 -10.72 -5.02
C TYR A 111 12.75 -10.97 -4.54
N PHE A 112 12.35 -10.26 -3.48
CA PHE A 112 11.01 -10.33 -2.91
C PHE A 112 9.94 -9.92 -3.93
N TYR A 113 10.18 -8.83 -4.66
CA TYR A 113 9.35 -8.40 -5.79
C TYR A 113 9.19 -9.50 -6.85
N ILE A 114 10.29 -10.16 -7.26
CA ILE A 114 10.23 -11.24 -8.26
C ILE A 114 9.36 -12.39 -7.77
N GLN A 115 9.49 -12.80 -6.50
CA GLN A 115 8.68 -13.88 -5.93
C GLN A 115 7.18 -13.54 -5.97
N ILE A 116 6.81 -12.34 -5.53
CA ILE A 116 5.42 -11.88 -5.58
C ILE A 116 4.89 -11.90 -7.01
N VAL A 117 5.63 -11.32 -7.96
CA VAL A 117 5.21 -11.27 -9.36
C VAL A 117 5.07 -12.66 -9.96
N SER A 118 5.97 -13.58 -9.66
CA SER A 118 5.92 -14.97 -10.15
C SER A 118 4.68 -15.72 -9.64
N VAL A 119 4.34 -15.53 -8.36
CA VAL A 119 3.13 -16.11 -7.77
C VAL A 119 1.88 -15.51 -8.41
N LEU A 120 1.79 -14.18 -8.47
CA LEU A 120 0.63 -13.49 -9.07
C LEU A 120 0.44 -13.88 -10.54
N ARG A 121 1.52 -13.99 -11.33
CA ARG A 121 1.45 -14.46 -12.72
C ARG A 121 0.92 -15.89 -12.83
N SER A 122 1.31 -16.76 -11.90
CA SER A 122 0.85 -18.15 -11.88
C SER A 122 -0.65 -18.26 -11.59
N ILE A 123 -1.16 -17.43 -10.66
CA ILE A 123 -2.60 -17.32 -10.37
C ILE A 123 -3.33 -16.73 -11.58
N HIS A 124 -2.80 -15.66 -12.18
CA HIS A 124 -3.38 -15.04 -13.37
C HIS A 124 -3.50 -16.02 -14.53
N GLN A 125 -2.44 -16.80 -14.79
CA GLN A 125 -2.43 -17.80 -15.85
C GLN A 125 -3.47 -18.89 -15.58
N ALA A 126 -3.68 -19.32 -14.33
CA ALA A 126 -4.71 -20.29 -13.99
C ALA A 126 -6.12 -19.82 -14.40
N TYR A 127 -6.48 -18.56 -14.12
CA TYR A 127 -7.77 -18.01 -14.55
C TYR A 127 -7.86 -17.81 -16.07
N LYS A 128 -6.73 -17.50 -16.74
CA LYS A 128 -6.68 -17.42 -18.21
C LYS A 128 -6.86 -18.78 -18.88
N ASP A 129 -6.26 -19.83 -18.31
CA ASP A 129 -6.46 -21.21 -18.76
C ASP A 129 -7.92 -21.64 -18.57
N LEU A 130 -8.54 -21.24 -17.46
CA LEU A 130 -9.96 -21.47 -17.20
C LEU A 130 -10.87 -20.80 -18.24
N ASP A 131 -10.60 -19.52 -18.59
CA ASP A 131 -11.28 -18.82 -19.69
C ASP A 131 -11.16 -19.58 -21.01
N GLY A 132 -9.98 -20.11 -21.32
CA GLY A 132 -9.73 -20.94 -22.50
C GLY A 132 -10.49 -22.28 -22.48
N LEU A 133 -10.50 -22.96 -21.33
CA LEU A 133 -11.20 -24.24 -21.15
C LEU A 133 -12.72 -24.09 -21.29
N ILE A 134 -13.31 -23.03 -20.74
CA ILE A 134 -14.75 -22.76 -20.88
C ILE A 134 -15.10 -22.60 -22.36
N LYS A 135 -14.35 -21.78 -23.09
CA LYS A 135 -14.58 -21.54 -24.52
C LYS A 135 -14.42 -22.80 -25.37
N LYS A 136 -13.42 -23.62 -25.06
CA LYS A 136 -13.15 -24.87 -25.80
C LYS A 136 -14.24 -25.91 -25.53
N ASN A 137 -14.64 -26.07 -24.27
CA ASN A 137 -15.51 -27.17 -23.86
C ASN A 137 -16.99 -26.92 -24.15
N CYS A 138 -17.42 -25.68 -24.38
CA CYS A 138 -18.79 -25.37 -24.77
C CYS A 138 -19.21 -25.95 -26.14
N ASN A 139 -18.29 -26.54 -26.91
CA ASN A 139 -18.56 -27.24 -28.16
C ASN A 139 -18.56 -28.78 -28.05
N ILE A 140 -18.38 -29.33 -26.84
CA ILE A 140 -18.22 -30.77 -26.60
C ILE A 140 -19.57 -31.43 -26.25
N MET A 141 -19.65 -32.76 -26.39
CA MET A 141 -20.76 -33.57 -25.88
C MET A 141 -21.11 -33.24 -24.42
N ILE A 142 -22.41 -33.10 -24.14
CA ILE A 142 -22.99 -32.63 -22.87
C ILE A 142 -22.46 -33.36 -21.63
N LYS A 143 -22.33 -34.69 -21.68
CA LYS A 143 -21.87 -35.48 -20.51
C LYS A 143 -20.42 -35.18 -20.14
N GLU A 144 -19.56 -34.90 -21.11
CA GLU A 144 -18.17 -34.55 -20.87
C GLU A 144 -18.05 -33.11 -20.36
N LEU A 145 -18.89 -32.22 -20.89
CA LEU A 145 -18.96 -30.82 -20.44
C LEU A 145 -19.24 -30.72 -18.93
N THR A 146 -20.22 -31.45 -18.39
CA THR A 146 -20.51 -31.44 -16.95
C THR A 146 -19.30 -31.85 -16.11
N LYS A 147 -18.59 -32.92 -16.50
CA LYS A 147 -17.39 -33.37 -15.77
C LYS A 147 -16.29 -32.32 -15.79
N GLU A 148 -16.11 -31.62 -16.92
CA GLU A 148 -15.12 -30.56 -17.04
C GLU A 148 -15.50 -29.31 -16.23
N LEU A 149 -16.79 -28.95 -16.16
CA LEU A 149 -17.25 -27.83 -15.33
C LEU A 149 -16.99 -28.07 -13.84
N ILE A 150 -17.21 -29.30 -13.34
CA ILE A 150 -16.89 -29.68 -11.96
C ILE A 150 -15.38 -29.57 -11.69
N LYS A 151 -14.53 -29.96 -12.65
CA LYS A 151 -13.08 -29.79 -12.53
C LYS A 151 -12.70 -28.29 -12.48
N MET A 152 -13.36 -27.46 -13.30
CA MET A 152 -13.14 -26.02 -13.31
C MET A 152 -13.54 -25.37 -11.97
N GLU A 153 -14.65 -25.79 -11.38
CA GLU A 153 -15.07 -25.34 -10.05
C GLU A 153 -13.99 -25.64 -9.00
N ARG A 154 -13.44 -26.87 -9.04
CA ARG A 154 -12.35 -27.27 -8.14
C ARG A 154 -11.13 -26.37 -8.30
N ILE A 155 -10.77 -26.00 -9.53
CA ILE A 155 -9.65 -25.08 -9.80
C ILE A 155 -9.89 -23.70 -9.18
N ILE A 156 -11.12 -23.17 -9.24
CA ILE A 156 -11.46 -21.87 -8.63
C ILE A 156 -11.28 -21.93 -7.11
N ARG A 157 -11.84 -22.94 -6.44
CA ARG A 157 -11.73 -23.11 -4.98
C ARG A 157 -10.27 -23.31 -4.53
N VAL A 158 -9.51 -24.03 -5.33
CA VAL A 158 -8.08 -24.25 -5.11
C VAL A 158 -7.32 -22.92 -5.22
N ASN A 159 -7.64 -22.08 -6.21
CA ASN A 159 -7.05 -20.73 -6.33
C ASN A 159 -7.44 -19.78 -5.20
N GLU A 160 -8.66 -19.89 -4.66
CA GLU A 160 -9.08 -19.12 -3.49
C GLU A 160 -8.17 -19.39 -2.29
N ASN A 161 -7.90 -20.67 -2.01
CA ASN A 161 -6.98 -21.04 -0.93
C ASN A 161 -5.59 -20.44 -1.15
N TYR A 162 -5.09 -20.37 -2.38
CA TYR A 162 -3.81 -19.70 -2.67
C TYR A 162 -3.82 -18.21 -2.48
N VAL A 163 -4.94 -17.56 -2.76
CA VAL A 163 -5.06 -16.13 -2.48
C VAL A 163 -5.09 -15.90 -0.97
N ALA A 164 -5.74 -16.77 -0.20
CA ALA A 164 -5.73 -16.71 1.26
C ALA A 164 -4.33 -16.95 1.85
N ASP A 165 -3.61 -17.96 1.34
CA ASP A 165 -2.22 -18.24 1.72
C ASP A 165 -1.32 -17.07 1.33
N PHE A 166 -1.44 -16.57 0.10
CA PHE A 166 -0.70 -15.40 -0.37
C PHE A 166 -0.92 -14.20 0.55
N ASN A 167 -2.16 -13.90 0.93
CA ASN A 167 -2.46 -12.78 1.83
C ASN A 167 -1.83 -12.98 3.21
N THR A 168 -1.83 -14.21 3.71
CA THR A 168 -1.23 -14.55 5.01
C THR A 168 0.29 -14.37 5.00
N ILE A 169 0.95 -14.74 3.88
CA ILE A 169 2.41 -14.74 3.76
C ILE A 169 2.92 -13.37 3.32
N PHE A 170 2.37 -12.87 2.22
CA PHE A 170 2.85 -11.71 1.50
C PHE A 170 2.01 -10.47 1.75
N GLY A 171 0.83 -10.56 2.36
CA GLY A 171 -0.03 -9.39 2.57
C GLY A 171 0.70 -8.26 3.32
N TRP A 172 1.17 -8.54 4.53
CA TRP A 172 1.93 -7.56 5.33
C TRP A 172 3.27 -7.18 4.70
N PRO A 173 4.13 -8.13 4.28
CA PRO A 173 5.36 -7.79 3.57
C PRO A 173 5.15 -6.93 2.31
N LEU A 174 4.09 -7.17 1.54
CA LEU A 174 3.76 -6.36 0.37
C LEU A 174 3.29 -4.95 0.75
N PHE A 175 2.55 -4.83 1.85
CA PHE A 175 2.18 -3.52 2.39
C PHE A 175 3.41 -2.74 2.84
N LEU A 176 4.32 -3.38 3.58
CA LEU A 176 5.58 -2.77 4.01
C LEU A 176 6.48 -2.43 2.82
N PHE A 177 6.58 -3.31 1.83
CA PHE A 177 7.30 -3.05 0.58
C PHE A 177 6.73 -1.83 -0.15
N LEU A 178 5.40 -1.67 -0.17
CA LEU A 178 4.73 -0.52 -0.74
C LEU A 178 5.10 0.76 0.02
N CYS A 179 5.06 0.73 1.36
CA CYS A 179 5.44 1.86 2.20
C CYS A 179 6.93 2.23 2.03
N SER A 180 7.81 1.22 2.02
CA SER A 180 9.26 1.36 1.75
C SER A 180 9.48 2.01 0.39
N SER A 181 8.88 1.46 -0.67
CA SER A 181 8.97 1.98 -2.04
C SER A 181 8.54 3.44 -2.14
N LEU A 182 7.42 3.81 -1.51
CA LEU A 182 6.96 5.21 -1.48
C LEU A 182 7.93 6.11 -0.73
N THR A 183 8.43 5.65 0.42
CA THR A 183 9.38 6.39 1.24
C THR A 183 10.70 6.61 0.50
N ASN A 184 11.18 5.60 -0.21
CA ASN A 184 12.39 5.68 -1.04
C ASN A 184 12.20 6.66 -2.21
N VAL A 185 11.05 6.62 -2.88
CA VAL A 185 10.73 7.60 -3.95
C VAL A 185 10.70 9.02 -3.39
N LEU A 186 10.01 9.24 -2.27
CA LEU A 186 9.94 10.56 -1.62
C LEU A 186 11.32 11.04 -1.13
N GLY A 187 12.12 10.13 -0.57
CA GLY A 187 13.50 10.40 -0.16
C GLY A 187 14.38 10.82 -1.33
N CYS A 188 14.30 10.11 -2.46
CA CYS A 188 15.04 10.46 -3.68
C CYS A 188 14.65 11.84 -4.22
N ILE A 189 13.35 12.16 -4.25
CA ILE A 189 12.85 13.48 -4.66
C ILE A 189 13.36 14.55 -3.70
N ASN A 190 13.25 14.34 -2.39
CA ASN A 190 13.67 15.30 -1.38
C ASN A 190 15.18 15.58 -1.44
N VAL A 191 16.02 14.55 -1.52
CA VAL A 191 17.48 14.71 -1.66
C VAL A 191 17.82 15.48 -2.94
N SER A 192 17.16 15.16 -4.05
CA SER A 192 17.36 15.86 -5.33
C SER A 192 16.99 17.33 -5.23
N LEU A 193 15.87 17.67 -4.57
CA LEU A 193 15.44 19.05 -4.35
C LEU A 193 16.40 19.82 -3.43
N VAL A 194 16.82 19.21 -2.33
CA VAL A 194 17.78 19.82 -1.39
C VAL A 194 19.10 20.14 -2.10
N GLN A 195 19.63 19.19 -2.88
CA GLN A 195 20.85 19.40 -3.66
C GLN A 195 20.69 20.48 -4.72
N TYR A 196 19.52 20.53 -5.38
CA TYR A 196 19.22 21.56 -6.37
C TYR A 196 19.15 22.98 -5.75
N TYR A 197 18.58 23.12 -4.56
CA TYR A 197 18.45 24.42 -3.89
C TYR A 197 19.67 24.85 -3.09
N SER A 198 20.52 23.92 -2.64
CA SER A 198 21.76 24.27 -1.96
C SER A 198 22.79 24.76 -2.99
N THR A 199 22.84 26.08 -3.21
CA THR A 199 23.77 26.75 -4.14
C THR A 199 25.27 26.52 -3.83
N LYS A 200 25.59 25.88 -2.70
CA LYS A 200 26.95 25.65 -2.20
C LYS A 200 27.56 24.29 -2.56
N PHE A 201 26.78 23.31 -3.00
CA PHE A 201 27.32 21.98 -3.33
C PHE A 201 27.46 21.81 -4.84
N ALA A 202 28.62 21.31 -5.29
CA ALA A 202 28.81 20.91 -6.68
C ALA A 202 27.76 19.84 -7.03
N PHE A 203 26.92 20.15 -8.01
CA PHE A 203 25.85 19.28 -8.46
C PHE A 203 26.44 17.95 -8.98
N ASP A 204 26.31 16.88 -8.19
CA ASP A 204 26.74 15.54 -8.59
C ASP A 204 25.61 14.82 -9.34
N SER A 205 25.54 15.07 -10.64
CA SER A 205 24.53 14.50 -11.54
C SER A 205 24.48 12.97 -11.50
N ARG A 206 25.59 12.29 -11.15
CA ARG A 206 25.64 10.83 -11.06
C ARG A 206 24.81 10.31 -9.89
N LYS A 207 24.94 10.92 -8.71
CA LYS A 207 24.18 10.52 -7.51
C LYS A 207 22.67 10.69 -7.71
N ILE A 208 22.27 11.83 -8.26
CA ILE A 208 20.85 12.11 -8.58
C ILE A 208 20.33 11.10 -9.61
N SER A 209 21.10 10.82 -10.67
CA SER A 209 20.68 9.86 -11.70
C SER A 209 20.47 8.46 -11.14
N ILE A 210 21.36 8.01 -10.25
CA ILE A 210 21.26 6.71 -9.57
C ILE A 210 20.02 6.67 -8.66
N GLN A 211 19.78 7.71 -7.86
CA GLN A 211 18.59 7.79 -7.00
C GLN A 211 17.30 7.80 -7.79
N CYS A 212 17.23 8.58 -8.88
CA CYS A 212 16.09 8.59 -9.80
C CYS A 212 15.86 7.21 -10.43
N ALA A 213 16.93 6.50 -10.82
CA ALA A 213 16.83 5.15 -11.37
C ALA A 213 16.24 4.18 -10.33
N PHE A 214 16.70 4.22 -9.08
CA PHE A 214 16.14 3.41 -7.99
C PHE A 214 14.67 3.72 -7.72
N ALA A 215 14.32 5.01 -7.59
CA ALA A 215 12.94 5.44 -7.41
C ALA A 215 12.02 4.93 -8.54
N LEU A 216 12.50 4.96 -9.79
CA LEU A 216 11.77 4.43 -10.94
C LEU A 216 11.59 2.92 -10.85
N VAL A 217 12.60 2.16 -10.42
CA VAL A 217 12.51 0.70 -10.22
C VAL A 217 11.49 0.35 -9.15
N TYR A 218 11.46 1.07 -8.03
CA TYR A 218 10.47 0.86 -6.97
C TYR A 218 9.05 1.16 -7.44
N LEU A 219 8.87 2.31 -8.10
CA LEU A 219 7.56 2.71 -8.61
C LEU A 219 7.04 1.74 -9.67
N THR A 220 7.90 1.30 -10.59
CA THR A 220 7.52 0.32 -11.63
C THR A 220 7.19 -1.03 -11.02
N SER A 221 7.96 -1.50 -10.04
CA SER A 221 7.69 -2.73 -9.29
C SER A 221 6.31 -2.70 -8.63
N LEU A 222 5.99 -1.60 -7.93
CA LEU A 222 4.69 -1.39 -7.30
C LEU A 222 3.55 -1.40 -8.32
N LEU A 223 3.71 -0.67 -9.43
CA LEU A 223 2.74 -0.63 -10.52
C LEU A 223 2.49 -2.01 -11.12
N VAL A 224 3.53 -2.81 -11.31
CA VAL A 224 3.41 -4.17 -11.86
C VAL A 224 2.60 -5.06 -10.91
N ILE A 225 2.89 -5.05 -9.61
CA ILE A 225 2.17 -5.85 -8.63
C ILE A 225 0.69 -5.47 -8.61
N VAL A 226 0.38 -4.18 -8.44
CA VAL A 226 -1.00 -3.69 -8.38
C VAL A 226 -1.77 -4.01 -9.67
N ASN A 227 -1.14 -3.83 -10.83
CA ASN A 227 -1.77 -4.17 -12.11
C ASN A 227 -2.00 -5.68 -12.27
N LEU A 228 -1.14 -6.54 -11.71
CA LEU A 228 -1.34 -7.98 -11.74
C LEU A 228 -2.51 -8.39 -10.84
N CYS A 229 -2.62 -7.84 -9.62
CA CYS A 229 -3.77 -8.07 -8.74
C CYS A 229 -5.09 -7.69 -9.43
N ASP A 230 -5.16 -6.50 -10.04
CA ASP A 230 -6.35 -6.03 -10.79
C ASP A 230 -6.66 -6.91 -12.02
N LYS A 231 -5.62 -7.37 -12.75
CA LYS A 231 -5.80 -8.31 -13.87
C LYS A 231 -6.34 -9.66 -13.42
N ILE A 232 -5.96 -10.15 -12.25
CA ILE A 232 -6.45 -11.41 -11.68
C ILE A 232 -7.93 -11.27 -11.32
N GLU A 233 -8.32 -10.21 -10.60
CA GLU A 233 -9.74 -9.92 -10.32
C GLU A 233 -10.58 -9.88 -11.59
N LYS A 234 -10.11 -9.14 -12.60
CA LYS A 234 -10.81 -9.00 -13.89
C LYS A 234 -10.90 -10.31 -14.67
N ALA A 235 -9.89 -11.18 -14.57
CA ALA A 235 -9.92 -12.49 -15.19
C ALA A 235 -11.01 -13.36 -14.57
N THR A 236 -11.18 -13.33 -13.25
CA THR A 236 -12.26 -14.04 -12.56
C THR A 236 -13.64 -13.47 -12.91
N ASP A 237 -13.78 -12.13 -12.98
CA ASP A 237 -15.03 -11.50 -13.43
C ASP A 237 -15.40 -11.92 -14.87
N LYS A 238 -14.39 -12.07 -15.74
CA LYS A 238 -14.58 -12.52 -17.12
C LYS A 238 -15.06 -13.97 -17.17
N VAL A 239 -14.49 -14.86 -16.35
CA VAL A 239 -14.95 -16.25 -16.20
C VAL A 239 -16.42 -16.28 -15.81
N ALA A 240 -16.82 -15.52 -14.80
CA ALA A 240 -18.21 -15.47 -14.35
C ALA A 240 -19.14 -14.98 -15.47
N LYS A 241 -18.78 -13.89 -16.16
CA LYS A 241 -19.55 -13.34 -17.30
C LYS A 241 -19.70 -14.34 -18.44
N LEU A 242 -18.64 -15.07 -18.77
CA LEU A 242 -18.69 -16.11 -19.81
C LEU A 242 -19.63 -17.24 -19.42
N CYS A 243 -19.58 -17.70 -18.16
CA CYS A 243 -20.49 -18.74 -17.69
C CYS A 243 -21.96 -18.32 -17.83
N TYR A 244 -22.31 -17.08 -17.45
CA TYR A 244 -23.67 -16.55 -17.65
C TYR A 244 -24.06 -16.44 -19.13
N SER A 245 -23.14 -15.97 -19.99
CA SER A 245 -23.41 -15.88 -21.43
C SER A 245 -23.63 -17.25 -22.07
N TYR A 246 -22.82 -18.25 -21.72
CA TYR A 246 -23.02 -19.61 -22.22
C TYR A 246 -24.27 -20.26 -21.65
N GLN A 247 -24.64 -19.97 -20.41
CA GLN A 247 -25.86 -20.48 -19.77
C GLN A 247 -27.12 -20.23 -20.64
N GLU A 248 -27.21 -19.08 -21.29
CA GLU A 248 -28.32 -18.72 -22.19
C GLU A 248 -28.38 -19.62 -23.44
N ASN A 249 -27.22 -20.05 -23.95
CA ASN A 249 -27.11 -20.91 -25.14
C ASN A 249 -27.50 -22.37 -24.86
N PHE A 250 -27.55 -22.80 -23.59
CA PHE A 250 -27.87 -24.17 -23.19
C PHE A 250 -29.31 -24.31 -22.64
N ALA A 251 -30.26 -23.52 -23.14
CA ALA A 251 -31.66 -23.56 -22.68
C ALA A 251 -32.30 -24.96 -22.75
N ALA A 252 -31.91 -25.78 -23.72
CA ALA A 252 -32.40 -27.16 -23.89
C ALA A 252 -31.79 -28.17 -22.90
N PHE A 253 -30.74 -27.81 -22.15
CA PHE A 253 -29.98 -28.72 -21.31
C PHE A 253 -29.92 -28.19 -19.87
N PRO A 254 -30.97 -28.40 -19.06
CA PRO A 254 -31.09 -27.80 -17.72
C PRO A 254 -29.94 -28.17 -16.80
N ASN A 255 -29.40 -29.39 -16.91
CA ASN A 255 -28.26 -29.84 -16.10
C ASN A 255 -26.98 -29.03 -16.41
N VAL A 256 -26.67 -28.80 -17.69
CA VAL A 256 -25.49 -27.99 -18.08
C VAL A 256 -25.68 -26.54 -17.65
N ARG A 257 -26.91 -26.04 -17.82
CA ARG A 257 -27.29 -24.69 -17.44
C ARG A 257 -27.08 -24.44 -15.94
N GLU A 258 -27.47 -25.40 -15.10
CA GLU A 258 -27.29 -25.34 -13.66
C GLU A 258 -25.79 -25.36 -13.28
N GLU A 259 -25.01 -26.25 -13.89
CA GLU A 259 -23.56 -26.33 -13.63
C GLU A 259 -22.81 -25.05 -14.04
N LEU A 260 -23.17 -24.45 -15.18
CA LEU A 260 -22.64 -23.15 -15.59
C LEU A 260 -23.02 -22.04 -14.61
N PHE A 261 -24.24 -22.08 -14.07
CA PHE A 261 -24.70 -21.13 -13.08
C PHE A 261 -23.96 -21.28 -11.74
N ILE A 262 -23.76 -22.53 -11.28
CA ILE A 262 -22.96 -22.85 -10.10
C ILE A 262 -21.52 -22.36 -10.29
N LEU A 263 -20.91 -22.61 -11.45
CA LEU A 263 -19.56 -22.15 -11.76
C LEU A 263 -19.47 -20.62 -11.79
N ALA A 264 -20.45 -19.93 -12.37
CA ALA A 264 -20.52 -18.47 -12.39
C ALA A 264 -20.62 -17.88 -10.97
N ARG A 265 -21.45 -18.50 -10.12
CA ARG A 265 -21.61 -18.12 -8.71
C ARG A 265 -20.35 -18.41 -7.90
N CYS A 266 -19.71 -19.55 -8.13
CA CYS A 266 -18.42 -19.91 -7.56
C CYS A 266 -17.35 -18.86 -7.91
N ALA A 267 -17.21 -18.50 -9.18
CA ALA A 267 -16.29 -17.45 -9.63
C ALA A 267 -16.56 -16.08 -8.98
N LYS A 268 -17.84 -15.69 -8.83
CA LYS A 268 -18.21 -14.42 -8.16
C LYS A 268 -17.94 -14.43 -6.66
N ASN A 269 -18.28 -15.52 -5.97
CA ASN A 269 -18.15 -15.62 -4.52
C ASN A 269 -16.69 -15.77 -4.10
N HIS A 270 -15.89 -16.46 -4.91
CA HIS A 270 -14.48 -16.73 -4.66
C HIS A 270 -13.60 -15.82 -5.53
N LYS A 271 -14.03 -14.55 -5.66
CA LYS A 271 -13.26 -13.53 -6.38
C LYS A 271 -11.95 -13.28 -5.62
N PRO A 272 -10.78 -13.41 -6.27
CA PRO A 272 -9.51 -13.24 -5.61
C PRO A 272 -9.35 -11.80 -5.13
N SER A 273 -9.16 -11.60 -3.82
CA SER A 273 -8.88 -10.30 -3.21
C SER A 273 -7.51 -10.35 -2.54
N PHE A 274 -6.57 -9.56 -3.06
CA PHE A 274 -5.22 -9.46 -2.50
C PHE A 274 -5.20 -8.40 -1.41
N THR A 275 -4.94 -8.79 -0.17
CA THR A 275 -5.08 -7.91 0.98
C THR A 275 -3.96 -8.07 2.02
N ALA A 276 -3.73 -7.00 2.77
CA ALA A 276 -2.93 -6.98 4.00
C ALA A 276 -3.84 -6.72 5.21
N GLY A 277 -4.92 -7.49 5.34
CA GLY A 277 -5.94 -7.28 6.37
C GLY A 277 -6.84 -6.08 6.08
N PHE A 278 -6.35 -4.86 6.33
CA PHE A 278 -7.11 -3.62 6.19
C PHE A 278 -6.94 -2.94 4.82
N TYR A 279 -6.06 -3.45 3.97
CA TYR A 279 -5.65 -2.82 2.74
C TYR A 279 -5.76 -3.78 1.56
N THR A 280 -6.49 -3.39 0.51
CA THR A 280 -6.63 -4.18 -0.72
C THR A 280 -5.71 -3.63 -1.80
N PHE A 281 -4.86 -4.50 -2.36
CA PHE A 281 -3.92 -4.17 -3.42
C PHE A 281 -4.64 -4.10 -4.78
N ASN A 282 -5.28 -2.97 -5.06
CA ASN A 282 -5.95 -2.72 -6.32
C ASN A 282 -5.58 -1.34 -6.91
N ARG A 283 -5.99 -1.10 -8.15
CA ARG A 283 -5.67 0.14 -8.87
C ARG A 283 -6.22 1.40 -8.18
N PRO A 284 -7.49 1.45 -7.71
CA PRO A 284 -8.01 2.59 -6.94
C PRO A 284 -7.15 2.95 -5.73
N THR A 285 -6.66 1.93 -5.01
CA THR A 285 -5.83 2.10 -3.84
C THR A 285 -4.47 2.74 -4.20
N LEU A 286 -3.83 2.32 -5.29
CA LEU A 286 -2.61 2.96 -5.78
C LEU A 286 -2.86 4.40 -6.26
N THR A 287 -3.98 4.65 -6.93
CA THR A 287 -4.37 6.01 -7.32
C THR A 287 -4.56 6.89 -6.09
N SER A 288 -5.13 6.35 -5.01
CA SER A 288 -5.29 7.07 -3.74
C SER A 288 -3.94 7.45 -3.14
N LEU A 289 -2.94 6.56 -3.20
CA LEU A 289 -1.58 6.87 -2.76
C LEU A 289 -0.91 7.95 -3.60
N LEU A 290 -1.04 7.89 -4.93
CA LEU A 290 -0.50 8.91 -5.82
C LEU A 290 -1.19 10.27 -5.61
N VAL A 291 -2.49 10.27 -5.31
CA VAL A 291 -3.23 11.47 -4.93
C VAL A 291 -2.69 12.02 -3.61
N ILE A 292 -2.36 11.18 -2.63
CA ILE A 292 -1.72 11.64 -1.37
C ILE A 292 -0.39 12.32 -1.65
N VAL A 293 0.45 11.76 -2.55
CA VAL A 293 1.72 12.38 -2.95
C VAL A 293 1.49 13.73 -3.64
N ASN A 294 0.54 13.82 -4.58
CA ASN A 294 0.17 15.08 -5.23
C ASN A 294 -0.42 16.10 -4.24
N LEU A 295 -1.12 15.63 -3.21
CA LEU A 295 -1.65 16.50 -2.16
C LEU A 295 -0.49 17.13 -1.37
N CYS A 296 0.53 16.35 -1.02
CA CYS A 296 1.74 16.83 -0.35
C CYS A 296 2.43 17.95 -1.13
N ASP A 297 2.58 17.80 -2.45
CA ASP A 297 3.17 18.83 -3.33
C ASP A 297 2.30 20.12 -3.38
N ASN A 298 0.97 19.96 -3.44
CA ASN A 298 0.05 21.09 -3.40
C ASN A 298 0.09 21.85 -2.06
N ILE A 299 0.29 21.16 -0.94
CA ILE A 299 0.43 21.76 0.39
C ILE A 299 1.72 22.57 0.49
N GLU A 300 2.83 22.05 -0.05
CA GLU A 300 4.08 22.78 -0.09
C GLU A 300 3.95 24.06 -0.92
N LYS A 301 3.39 23.95 -2.13
CA LYS A 301 3.11 25.09 -3.01
C LYS A 301 2.18 26.12 -2.37
N ALA A 302 1.16 25.67 -1.62
CA ALA A 302 0.28 26.56 -0.88
C ALA A 302 1.02 27.30 0.23
N THR A 303 1.91 26.62 0.95
CA THR A 303 2.74 27.23 2.00
C THR A 303 3.69 28.29 1.43
N ASP A 304 4.31 28.01 0.28
CA ASP A 304 5.15 28.96 -0.44
C ASP A 304 4.35 30.17 -0.95
N LYS A 305 3.10 29.96 -1.40
CA LYS A 305 2.20 31.04 -1.79
C LYS A 305 1.81 31.92 -0.60
N ILE A 306 1.55 31.32 0.57
CA ILE A 306 1.27 32.05 1.81
C ILE A 306 2.47 32.90 2.22
N ALA A 307 3.69 32.33 2.20
CA ALA A 307 4.91 33.07 2.51
C ALA A 307 5.09 34.28 1.56
N LYS A 308 4.92 34.08 0.25
CA LYS A 308 5.00 35.16 -0.76
C LYS A 308 3.93 36.23 -0.54
N LEU A 309 2.68 35.84 -0.25
CA LEU A 309 1.61 36.80 0.04
C LEU A 309 1.92 37.62 1.29
N CYS A 310 2.43 36.99 2.36
CA CYS A 310 2.79 37.70 3.59
C CYS A 310 3.90 38.73 3.34
N TYR A 311 4.92 38.40 2.53
CA TYR A 311 5.94 39.38 2.12
C TYR A 311 5.36 40.52 1.28
N ASN A 312 4.48 40.23 0.33
CA ASN A 312 3.86 41.28 -0.50
C ASN A 312 2.94 42.20 0.34
N TYR A 313 2.17 41.65 1.28
CA TYR A 313 1.33 42.47 2.18
C TYR A 313 2.15 43.30 3.16
N GLN A 314 3.35 42.83 3.54
CA GLN A 314 4.25 43.57 4.42
C GLN A 314 4.56 44.98 3.87
N GLU A 315 4.68 45.13 2.54
CA GLU A 315 4.91 46.42 1.88
C GLU A 315 3.67 47.33 1.95
N ASN A 316 2.47 46.75 1.85
CA ASN A 316 1.20 47.50 1.90
C ASN A 316 0.84 47.99 3.31
N PHE A 317 1.38 47.38 4.36
CA PHE A 317 1.16 47.76 5.77
C PHE A 317 2.33 48.54 6.37
N ALA A 318 3.11 49.27 5.56
CA ALA A 318 4.26 50.05 6.03
C ALA A 318 3.92 51.04 7.16
N SER A 319 2.68 51.53 7.22
CA SER A 319 2.16 52.45 8.24
C SER A 319 1.75 51.79 9.57
N PHE A 320 1.72 50.46 9.64
CA PHE A 320 1.27 49.69 10.82
C PHE A 320 2.37 48.72 11.27
N PRO A 321 3.36 49.17 12.08
CA PRO A 321 4.56 48.39 12.40
C PRO A 321 4.24 47.04 13.06
N ASN A 322 3.23 46.98 13.93
CA ASN A 322 2.84 45.74 14.61
C ASN A 322 2.30 44.69 13.63
N VAL A 323 1.47 45.09 12.66
CA VAL A 323 0.93 44.19 11.62
C VAL A 323 2.03 43.73 10.67
N ARG A 324 2.97 44.63 10.36
CA ARG A 324 4.14 44.33 9.53
C ARG A 324 5.05 43.29 10.18
N GLU A 325 5.26 43.38 11.49
CA GLU A 325 6.06 42.43 12.26
C GLU A 325 5.39 41.05 12.33
N GLU A 326 4.07 40.98 12.58
CA GLU A 326 3.33 39.72 12.58
C GLU A 326 3.34 39.04 11.19
N LEU A 327 3.13 39.80 10.11
CA LEU A 327 3.22 39.27 8.74
C LEU A 327 4.63 38.77 8.40
N PHE A 328 5.67 39.44 8.91
CA PHE A 328 7.05 39.01 8.75
C PHE A 328 7.34 37.71 9.52
N ILE A 329 6.88 37.61 10.77
CA ILE A 329 6.97 36.38 11.57
C ILE A 329 6.21 35.25 10.87
N LEU A 330 5.01 35.49 10.36
CA LEU A 330 4.21 34.50 9.66
C LEU A 330 4.87 34.05 8.34
N ALA A 331 5.42 34.99 7.55
CA ALA A 331 6.17 34.69 6.33
C ALA A 331 7.43 33.86 6.64
N ARG A 332 8.16 34.25 7.68
CA ARG A 332 9.35 33.57 8.16
C ARG A 332 9.02 32.19 8.71
N CYS A 333 7.91 32.02 9.43
CA CYS A 333 7.45 30.73 9.90
C CYS A 333 6.98 29.84 8.74
N ALA A 334 6.22 30.36 7.78
CA ALA A 334 5.83 29.59 6.60
C ALA A 334 7.04 29.16 5.75
N LYS A 335 8.09 30.00 5.68
CA LYS A 335 9.32 29.73 4.94
C LYS A 335 10.30 28.80 5.67
N ASN A 336 10.48 28.99 6.97
CA ASN A 336 11.45 28.26 7.79
C ASN A 336 10.87 26.99 8.44
N HIS A 337 9.55 26.95 8.58
CA HIS A 337 8.78 25.79 9.02
C HIS A 337 7.80 25.40 7.92
N LYS A 338 8.32 25.25 6.68
CA LYS A 338 7.60 24.48 5.65
C LYS A 338 7.10 23.20 6.33
N PRO A 339 5.86 22.75 6.05
CA PRO A 339 5.37 21.48 6.55
C PRO A 339 6.20 20.33 5.93
N SER A 340 7.42 20.15 6.43
CA SER A 340 8.04 18.86 6.53
C SER A 340 7.38 18.22 7.72
N PHE A 341 7.22 16.94 7.58
CA PHE A 341 6.72 16.16 8.69
C PHE A 341 7.88 15.43 9.29
N THR A 342 7.83 14.84 10.46
CA THR A 342 8.93 13.96 10.87
C THR A 342 8.46 13.09 12.02
N ALA A 343 8.72 11.79 11.92
CA ALA A 343 8.57 10.76 12.92
C ALA A 343 9.97 10.15 13.05
N GLY A 344 10.79 10.76 13.90
CA GLY A 344 12.22 10.48 14.07
C GLY A 344 13.04 10.84 12.82
N PHE A 345 12.93 10.01 11.79
CA PHE A 345 13.62 10.05 10.50
C PHE A 345 12.69 10.20 9.27
N TYR A 346 11.35 10.25 9.43
CA TYR A 346 10.41 10.29 8.26
C TYR A 346 9.23 11.24 8.35
N THR A 347 8.90 11.90 7.25
CA THR A 347 7.91 12.97 7.23
C THR A 347 6.42 12.52 7.07
N PHE A 348 5.62 12.43 8.17
CA PHE A 348 4.12 12.28 8.18
C PHE A 348 3.19 13.52 8.31
N ASN A 349 2.34 13.76 7.30
CA ASN A 349 1.66 15.01 7.00
C ASN A 349 0.45 15.50 7.88
N ARG A 350 0.45 16.78 8.36
CA ARG A 350 -0.55 17.49 9.19
C ARG A 350 -1.81 17.64 8.38
N PRO A 351 -1.80 18.05 7.10
CA PRO A 351 -2.93 17.86 6.20
C PRO A 351 -3.36 16.42 5.93
N THR A 352 -2.52 15.38 6.07
CA THR A 352 -2.94 13.97 5.97
C THR A 352 -3.68 13.57 7.24
N LEU A 353 -3.22 14.03 8.40
CA LEU A 353 -3.98 13.98 9.65
C LEU A 353 -5.27 14.81 9.53
N THR A 354 -5.22 16.00 8.94
CA THR A 354 -6.40 16.86 8.70
C THR A 354 -7.34 16.24 7.67
N SER A 355 -6.83 15.52 6.67
CA SER A 355 -7.64 14.84 5.64
C SER A 355 -8.27 13.58 6.21
N LEU A 356 -7.54 12.80 7.01
CA LEU A 356 -8.11 11.71 7.79
C LEU A 356 -9.15 12.23 8.79
N LEU A 357 -8.92 13.37 9.43
CA LEU A 357 -9.88 14.06 10.29
C LEU A 357 -11.09 14.58 9.50
N VAL A 358 -10.90 15.11 8.29
CA VAL A 358 -11.97 15.61 7.42
C VAL A 358 -12.81 14.45 6.90
N ILE A 359 -12.19 13.37 6.43
CA ILE A 359 -12.88 12.15 5.97
C ILE A 359 -13.62 11.52 7.15
N ALA A 360 -12.98 11.36 8.31
CA ALA A 360 -13.65 10.85 9.51
C ALA A 360 -14.81 11.76 9.96
N ASN A 361 -14.66 13.08 9.84
CA ASN A 361 -15.75 14.04 10.10
C ASN A 361 -16.85 14.00 9.04
N LEU A 362 -16.53 13.72 7.78
CA LEU A 362 -17.52 13.57 6.70
C LEU A 362 -18.30 12.28 6.85
N CYS A 363 -17.64 11.17 7.16
CA CYS A 363 -18.27 9.89 7.51
C CYS A 363 -19.22 10.08 8.70
N ASP A 364 -18.78 10.76 9.76
CA ASP A 364 -19.58 11.08 10.94
C ASP A 364 -20.76 12.03 10.61
N LYS A 365 -20.57 12.99 9.68
CA LYS A 365 -21.66 13.87 9.19
C LYS A 365 -22.69 13.12 8.36
N ILE A 366 -22.26 12.18 7.51
CA ILE A 366 -23.15 11.35 6.69
C ILE A 366 -23.98 10.44 7.61
N GLU A 367 -23.35 9.79 8.57
CA GLU A 367 -24.05 8.97 9.58
C GLU A 367 -25.10 9.79 10.34
N LYS A 368 -24.75 11.01 10.79
CA LYS A 368 -25.68 11.92 11.49
C LYS A 368 -26.77 12.48 10.58
N ALA A 369 -26.50 12.67 9.29
CA ALA A 369 -27.49 13.12 8.32
C ALA A 369 -28.58 12.06 8.14
N THR A 370 -28.22 10.78 8.07
CA THR A 370 -29.18 9.67 8.01
C THR A 370 -30.04 9.61 9.27
N ASP A 371 -29.46 9.83 10.45
CA ASP A 371 -30.22 9.91 11.71
C ASP A 371 -31.20 11.11 11.70
N LYS A 372 -30.83 12.25 11.09
CA LYS A 372 -31.71 13.41 10.92
C LYS A 372 -32.87 13.13 9.97
N ILE A 373 -32.62 12.41 8.87
CA ILE A 373 -33.68 12.00 7.93
C ILE A 373 -34.70 11.13 8.65
N ALA A 374 -34.25 10.14 9.43
CA ALA A 374 -35.16 9.29 10.21
C ALA A 374 -36.00 10.12 11.20
N LYS A 375 -35.38 11.04 11.94
CA LYS A 375 -36.08 11.93 12.88
C LYS A 375 -37.11 12.83 12.18
N LEU A 376 -36.77 13.39 11.02
CA LEU A 376 -37.69 14.21 10.22
C LEU A 376 -38.89 13.40 9.72
N CYS A 377 -38.65 12.16 9.25
CA CYS A 377 -39.73 11.30 8.81
C CYS A 377 -40.72 10.99 9.95
N TYR A 378 -40.23 10.72 11.16
CA TYR A 378 -41.08 10.56 12.34
C TYR A 378 -41.83 11.84 12.73
N SER A 379 -41.16 13.00 12.67
CA SER A 379 -41.81 14.28 12.96
C SER A 379 -42.90 14.64 11.95
N TYR A 380 -42.68 14.39 10.65
CA TYR A 380 -43.70 14.61 9.62
C TYR A 380 -44.85 13.59 9.71
N GLN A 381 -44.59 12.41 10.26
CA GLN A 381 -45.62 11.41 10.48
C GLN A 381 -46.78 11.97 11.34
N GLU A 382 -46.46 12.82 12.32
CA GLU A 382 -47.45 13.50 13.18
C GLU A 382 -48.20 14.59 12.39
N SER A 383 -47.51 15.34 11.54
CA SER A 383 -48.10 16.41 10.71
C SER A 383 -49.03 15.90 9.61
N PHE A 384 -48.88 14.65 9.16
CA PHE A 384 -49.71 14.02 8.11
C PHE A 384 -50.75 13.03 8.66
N ALA A 385 -51.26 13.25 9.88
CA ALA A 385 -52.23 12.35 10.53
C ALA A 385 -53.49 12.05 9.67
N ALA A 386 -53.90 12.98 8.80
CA ALA A 386 -55.06 12.83 7.91
C ALA A 386 -54.81 11.92 6.69
N PHE A 387 -53.56 11.55 6.38
CA PHE A 387 -53.19 10.81 5.17
C PHE A 387 -52.48 9.50 5.55
N PRO A 388 -53.22 8.42 5.85
CA PRO A 388 -52.64 7.18 6.38
C PRO A 388 -51.61 6.54 5.44
N ASN A 389 -51.81 6.65 4.12
CA ASN A 389 -50.88 6.10 3.13
C ASN A 389 -49.52 6.84 3.14
N VAL A 390 -49.53 8.18 3.25
CA VAL A 390 -48.30 8.99 3.36
C VAL A 390 -47.58 8.69 4.67
N ARG A 391 -48.36 8.45 5.73
CA ARG A 391 -47.85 8.12 7.07
C ARG A 391 -47.10 6.78 7.10
N GLU A 392 -47.61 5.79 6.37
CA GLU A 392 -46.96 4.49 6.21
C GLU A 392 -45.66 4.60 5.40
N GLU A 393 -45.67 5.34 4.29
CA GLU A 393 -44.46 5.57 3.48
C GLU A 393 -43.36 6.29 4.28
N LEU A 394 -43.71 7.31 5.06
CA LEU A 394 -42.77 8.00 5.96
C LEU A 394 -42.20 7.06 7.03
N PHE A 395 -43.02 6.14 7.55
CA PHE A 395 -42.58 5.15 8.52
C PHE A 395 -41.61 4.14 7.92
N ILE A 396 -41.91 3.64 6.71
CA ILE A 396 -41.02 2.75 5.94
C ILE A 396 -39.69 3.46 5.66
N LEU A 397 -39.73 4.72 5.20
CA LEU A 397 -38.53 5.50 4.92
C LEU A 397 -37.67 5.72 6.18
N ALA A 398 -38.29 6.05 7.32
CA ALA A 398 -37.61 6.20 8.60
C ALA A 398 -36.92 4.88 9.04
N ARG A 399 -37.62 3.75 8.85
CA ARG A 399 -37.10 2.42 9.17
C ARG A 399 -35.95 2.03 8.24
N CYS A 400 -36.05 2.32 6.95
CA CYS A 400 -34.97 2.12 5.99
C CYS A 400 -33.74 2.97 6.34
N ALA A 401 -33.92 4.26 6.62
CA ALA A 401 -32.83 5.15 7.03
C ALA A 401 -32.13 4.66 8.32
N LYS A 402 -32.89 4.13 9.30
CA LYS A 402 -32.33 3.62 10.56
C LYS A 402 -31.61 2.28 10.39
N ASN A 403 -32.14 1.38 9.58
CA ASN A 403 -31.60 0.01 9.42
C ASN A 403 -30.52 -0.09 8.34
N GLN A 404 -30.50 0.82 7.36
CA GLN A 404 -29.52 0.89 6.28
C GLN A 404 -28.59 2.09 6.46
N LYS A 405 -28.25 2.42 7.71
CA LYS A 405 -27.33 3.50 8.00
C LYS A 405 -25.99 3.20 7.30
N PRO A 406 -25.50 4.11 6.44
CA PRO A 406 -24.24 3.90 5.73
C PRO A 406 -23.10 3.86 6.76
N SER A 407 -22.54 2.67 6.98
CA SER A 407 -21.38 2.46 7.82
C SER A 407 -20.15 2.29 6.93
N PHE A 408 -19.14 3.13 7.12
CA PHE A 408 -17.89 3.02 6.38
C PHE A 408 -16.97 2.01 7.07
N THR A 409 -17.21 0.72 6.92
CA THR A 409 -16.48 -0.33 7.65
C THR A 409 -15.28 -0.86 6.88
N ALA A 410 -14.15 -1.00 7.56
CA ALA A 410 -12.97 -1.73 7.09
C ALA A 410 -12.86 -3.10 7.80
N GLY A 411 -13.94 -3.89 7.74
CA GLY A 411 -14.05 -5.20 8.40
C GLY A 411 -14.23 -5.09 9.92
N PHE A 412 -13.15 -4.83 10.66
CA PHE A 412 -13.12 -4.85 12.13
C PHE A 412 -13.49 -3.51 12.78
N TYR A 413 -13.48 -2.42 12.01
CA TYR A 413 -13.72 -1.07 12.53
C TYR A 413 -14.60 -0.27 11.58
N THR A 414 -15.47 0.55 12.15
CA THR A 414 -16.17 1.63 11.43
C THR A 414 -15.25 2.83 11.32
N PHE A 415 -14.96 3.30 10.11
CA PHE A 415 -14.18 4.51 9.86
C PHE A 415 -15.02 5.75 10.19
N ASN A 416 -14.98 6.14 11.46
CA ASN A 416 -15.65 7.31 12.00
C ASN A 416 -14.70 8.09 12.92
N ARG A 417 -15.14 9.27 13.36
CA ARG A 417 -14.37 10.13 14.25
C ARG A 417 -13.91 9.40 15.55
N PRO A 418 -14.77 8.63 16.25
CA PRO A 418 -14.35 7.83 17.40
C PRO A 418 -13.19 6.87 17.13
N THR A 419 -13.22 6.12 16.03
CA THR A 419 -12.16 5.16 15.69
C THR A 419 -10.83 5.85 15.39
N LEU A 420 -10.85 7.00 14.71
CA LEU A 420 -9.65 7.78 14.46
C LEU A 420 -9.03 8.31 15.77
N VAL A 421 -9.87 8.80 16.69
CA VAL A 421 -9.43 9.26 18.02
C VAL A 421 -8.85 8.08 18.83
N GLY A 422 -9.47 6.90 18.76
CA GLY A 422 -8.97 5.69 19.40
C GLY A 422 -7.60 5.25 18.88
N LEU A 423 -7.38 5.32 17.56
CA LEU A 423 -6.07 5.04 16.95
C LEU A 423 -5.01 6.02 17.44
N LEU A 424 -5.30 7.32 17.44
CA LEU A 424 -4.36 8.34 17.92
C LEU A 424 -4.03 8.17 19.40
N ALA A 425 -5.03 7.91 20.24
CA ALA A 425 -4.81 7.65 21.66
C ALA A 425 -3.96 6.38 21.88
N GLY A 426 -4.20 5.32 21.10
CA GLY A 426 -3.41 4.09 21.12
C GLY A 426 -1.95 4.35 20.74
N THR A 427 -1.71 5.06 19.63
CA THR A 427 -0.36 5.42 19.19
C THR A 427 0.37 6.24 20.26
N ILE A 428 -0.27 7.28 20.81
CA ILE A 428 0.31 8.11 21.89
C ILE A 428 0.65 7.25 23.11
N SER A 429 -0.25 6.36 23.52
CA SER A 429 -0.03 5.47 24.67
C SER A 429 1.18 4.55 24.45
N TYR A 430 1.28 3.93 23.28
CA TYR A 430 2.43 3.08 22.92
C TYR A 430 3.73 3.89 22.84
N THR A 431 3.70 5.10 22.29
CA THR A 431 4.88 5.98 22.26
C THR A 431 5.35 6.34 23.67
N ILE A 432 4.43 6.70 24.57
CA ILE A 432 4.76 6.99 25.98
C ILE A 432 5.41 5.75 26.63
N ILE A 433 4.84 4.57 26.41
CA ILE A 433 5.38 3.30 26.93
C ILE A 433 6.80 3.08 26.41
N ILE A 434 7.03 3.18 25.10
CA ILE A 434 8.36 2.98 24.48
C ILE A 434 9.38 3.97 25.05
N VAL A 435 9.01 5.25 25.19
CA VAL A 435 9.87 6.28 25.76
C VAL A 435 10.21 5.97 27.22
N GLN A 436 9.23 5.58 28.03
CA GLN A 436 9.45 5.20 29.44
C GLN A 436 10.38 3.99 29.58
N PHE A 437 10.25 2.99 28.69
CA PHE A 437 11.12 1.81 28.71
C PHE A 437 12.55 2.08 28.20
N ASN A 438 12.74 3.04 27.30
CA ASN A 438 14.07 3.42 26.82
C ASN A 438 14.81 4.36 27.78
N ILE A 439 14.11 5.22 28.51
CA ILE A 439 14.75 6.13 29.49
C ILE A 439 15.34 5.36 30.68
N ASN A 440 14.74 4.23 31.07
CA ASN A 440 15.21 3.42 32.21
C ASN A 440 16.39 2.46 31.88
N LYS A 441 16.94 2.51 30.66
CA LYS A 441 18.09 1.70 30.26
C LYS A 441 19.44 2.43 30.32
N ASN A 442 19.43 3.72 30.62
CA ASN A 442 20.59 4.51 31.02
C ASN A 442 20.51 4.79 32.52
#